data_AF-A0A670ZQE9-F1
#
_entry.id   AF-A0A670ZQE9-F1
#
_cell.length_a   1.000
_cell.length_b   1.000
_cell.length_c   1.000
_cell.angle_alpha   90.00
_cell.angle_beta   90.00
_cell.angle_gamma   90.00
#
_symmetry.space_group_name_H-M   'P 1'
#
loop_
_entity.id
_entity.type
_entity.pdbx_description
1 polymer ?
#
loop_
_entity_poly.entity_id
_entity_poly.type
_entity_poly.pdbx_seq_one_letter_code
_entity_poly.pdbx_strand_id
1 'polypeptide(L)'
;MASSQSLNVNHRMQRTATLSRQVLERAKKRKLYWCHPSHHQSRTFRGEVDVPLEVAFAAVAEHLAYISAVCEDYYCSVPPFQFDENEIEHIFRYHSREASQNLLRAFEDEEKKNAPIVKKQNVSGVEKPERHKITFSEPTAVIPAQPSVSEEILIDVSPGSYIINTTSYDDTIKEAHLVNVQPGKSVNLVFNLSPSKGN
;
A
#
# COMPACT_ATOMS: atom_id res chain seq x y z
N MET A 1 13.34 -32.88 32.15
CA MET A 1 13.89 -32.18 30.97
C MET A 1 13.98 -30.64 31.11
N ALA A 2 13.64 -30.04 32.26
CA ALA A 2 13.66 -28.57 32.45
C ALA A 2 15.06 -27.96 32.76
N SER A 3 16.01 -28.76 33.27
CA SER A 3 17.31 -28.25 33.72
C SER A 3 18.24 -27.77 32.59
N SER A 4 18.16 -28.40 31.41
CA SER A 4 19.04 -28.06 30.28
C SER A 4 18.69 -26.72 29.60
N GLN A 5 17.41 -26.34 29.60
CA GLN A 5 16.96 -25.06 29.06
C GLN A 5 17.40 -23.88 29.93
N SER A 6 17.35 -24.02 31.26
CA SER A 6 17.82 -23.01 32.21
C SER A 6 19.32 -22.71 32.06
N LEU A 7 20.15 -23.75 31.89
CA LEU A 7 21.60 -23.58 31.68
C LEU A 7 21.93 -22.85 30.36
N ASN A 8 21.16 -23.12 29.30
CA ASN A 8 21.34 -22.46 28.00
C ASN A 8 21.02 -20.96 28.07
N VAL A 9 19.92 -20.59 28.74
CA VAL A 9 19.52 -19.19 28.93
C VAL A 9 20.56 -18.42 29.75
N ASN A 10 21.06 -19.01 30.83
CA ASN A 10 22.10 -18.40 31.67
C ASN A 10 23.40 -18.16 30.87
N HIS A 11 23.83 -19.12 30.06
CA HIS A 11 25.03 -18.98 29.22
C HIS A 11 24.85 -17.88 28.15
N ARG A 12 23.65 -17.77 27.57
CA ARG A 12 23.33 -16.73 26.58
C ARG A 12 23.30 -15.34 27.21
N MET A 13 22.72 -15.21 28.42
CA MET A 13 22.72 -13.96 29.18
C MET A 13 24.13 -13.52 29.62
N GLN A 14 24.96 -14.47 30.05
CA GLN A 14 26.34 -14.17 30.45
C GLN A 14 27.19 -13.69 29.27
N ARG A 15 26.99 -14.28 28.08
CA ARG A 15 27.65 -13.82 26.84
C ARG A 15 27.24 -12.40 26.45
N THR A 16 25.95 -12.07 26.47
CA THR A 16 25.48 -10.73 26.13
C THR A 16 25.95 -9.68 27.13
N ALA A 17 25.93 -10.00 28.42
CA ALA A 17 26.44 -9.13 29.49
C ALA A 17 27.96 -8.87 29.35
N THR A 18 28.71 -9.88 28.93
CA THR A 18 30.16 -9.73 28.70
C THR A 18 30.43 -8.84 27.49
N LEU A 19 29.69 -9.06 26.39
CA LEU A 19 29.84 -8.26 25.17
C LEU A 19 29.43 -6.79 25.39
N SER A 20 28.32 -6.53 26.08
CA SER A 20 27.87 -5.17 26.37
C SER A 20 28.89 -4.41 27.23
N ARG A 21 29.50 -5.08 28.21
CA ARG A 21 30.58 -4.51 29.02
C ARG A 21 31.82 -4.19 28.17
N GLN A 22 32.20 -5.07 27.24
CA GLN A 22 33.33 -4.82 26.33
C GLN A 22 33.05 -3.64 25.39
N VAL A 23 31.83 -3.52 24.86
CA VAL A 23 31.41 -2.38 24.04
C VAL A 23 31.47 -1.08 24.84
N LEU A 24 30.98 -1.08 26.08
CA LEU A 24 31.04 0.08 26.97
C LEU A 24 32.48 0.53 27.23
N GLU A 25 33.37 -0.40 27.57
CA GLU A 25 34.78 -0.08 27.80
C GLU A 25 35.48 0.39 26.51
N ARG A 26 35.11 -0.15 25.35
CA ARG A 26 35.58 0.34 24.04
C ARG A 26 35.06 1.75 23.75
N ALA A 27 33.82 2.04 24.09
CA ALA A 27 33.21 3.36 23.92
C ALA A 27 33.85 4.40 24.85
N LYS A 28 34.07 4.08 26.13
CA LYS A 28 34.77 4.95 27.10
C LYS A 28 36.19 5.33 26.65
N LYS A 29 36.89 4.40 25.99
CA LYS A 29 38.24 4.64 25.47
C LYS A 29 38.26 5.48 24.19
N ARG A 30 37.12 5.61 23.48
CA ARG A 30 37.00 6.51 22.34
C ARG A 30 36.83 7.93 22.87
N LYS A 31 37.92 8.71 22.89
CA LYS A 31 37.81 10.18 22.94
C LYS A 31 37.18 10.64 21.63
N LEU A 32 35.86 10.80 21.63
CA LEU A 32 35.16 11.54 20.59
C LEU A 32 35.47 13.02 20.84
N TYR A 33 36.37 13.58 20.05
CA TYR A 33 36.46 15.03 19.89
C TYR A 33 35.23 15.43 19.08
N TRP A 34 34.12 15.65 19.78
CA TRP A 34 33.11 16.54 19.24
C TRP A 34 33.84 17.86 19.04
N CYS A 35 34.03 18.29 17.79
CA CYS A 35 34.49 19.65 17.54
C CYS A 35 33.54 20.55 18.29
N HIS A 36 33.98 21.09 19.43
CA HIS A 36 33.28 22.19 20.05
C HIS A 36 33.27 23.29 18.99
N PRO A 37 32.11 23.89 18.71
CA PRO A 37 32.03 25.01 17.78
C PRO A 37 32.61 26.25 18.48
N SER A 38 33.90 26.24 18.82
CA SER A 38 34.61 27.39 19.37
C SER A 38 35.16 28.31 18.28
N HIS A 39 34.92 27.99 17.01
CA HIS A 39 35.23 28.87 15.88
C HIS A 39 34.31 28.58 14.69
N HIS A 40 32.99 28.68 14.89
CA HIS A 40 32.25 29.31 13.82
C HIS A 40 32.74 30.75 13.80
N GLN A 41 33.69 31.04 12.91
CA GLN A 41 33.45 32.19 12.06
C GLN A 41 31.97 32.09 11.69
N SER A 42 31.15 32.94 12.30
CA SER A 42 29.94 33.40 11.66
C SER A 42 30.42 33.85 10.30
N ARG A 43 30.39 32.93 9.33
CA ARG A 43 30.36 33.28 7.94
C ARG A 43 29.09 34.10 7.91
N THR A 44 29.27 35.40 7.99
CA THR A 44 28.23 36.39 7.79
C THR A 44 27.79 36.19 6.36
N PHE A 45 26.97 35.15 6.15
CA PHE A 45 26.04 35.13 5.07
C PHE A 45 25.13 36.29 5.42
N ARG A 46 25.47 37.44 4.86
CA ARG A 46 24.72 38.68 4.97
C ARG A 46 23.47 38.48 4.10
N GLY A 47 22.59 37.61 4.58
CA GLY A 47 21.35 37.19 3.96
C GLY A 47 20.35 36.93 5.07
N GLU A 48 19.50 37.94 5.29
CA GLU A 48 18.20 37.97 5.96
C GLU A 48 18.01 37.17 7.25
N VAL A 49 17.86 37.95 8.33
CA VAL A 49 17.13 37.69 9.58
C VAL A 49 17.36 36.30 10.19
N ASP A 50 17.92 36.25 11.40
CA ASP A 50 18.01 35.03 12.20
C ASP A 50 16.57 34.57 12.55
N VAL A 51 15.91 33.86 11.63
CA VAL A 51 14.56 33.36 11.78
C VAL A 51 14.64 32.19 12.77
N PRO A 52 13.87 32.23 13.88
CA PRO A 52 13.86 31.11 14.82
C PRO A 52 13.57 29.81 14.07
N LEU A 53 14.31 28.76 14.43
CA LEU A 53 14.23 27.46 13.77
C LEU A 53 12.78 26.93 13.73
N GLU A 54 12.02 27.23 14.79
CA GLU A 54 10.60 26.91 14.92
C GLU A 54 9.74 27.59 13.85
N VAL A 55 10.05 28.84 13.51
CA VAL A 55 9.35 29.60 12.46
C VAL A 55 9.68 29.02 11.08
N ALA A 56 10.94 28.62 10.85
CA ALA A 56 11.33 27.97 9.61
C ALA A 56 10.61 26.61 9.41
N PHE A 57 10.54 25.78 10.45
CA PHE A 57 9.79 24.52 10.39
C PHE A 57 8.29 24.74 10.24
N ALA A 58 7.72 25.74 10.91
CA ALA A 58 6.31 26.10 10.74
C ALA A 58 6.01 26.51 9.30
N ALA A 59 6.86 27.34 8.68
CA ALA A 59 6.70 27.75 7.29
C ALA A 59 6.78 26.56 6.33
N VAL A 60 7.71 25.62 6.54
CA VAL A 60 7.79 24.39 5.73
C VAL A 60 6.53 23.53 5.92
N ALA A 61 6.09 23.34 7.16
CA ALA A 61 4.88 22.56 7.45
C ALA A 61 3.63 23.18 6.82
N GLU A 62 3.49 24.50 6.88
CA GLU A 62 2.41 25.24 6.21
C GLU A 62 2.47 25.07 4.69
N HIS A 63 3.65 25.17 4.10
CA HIS A 63 3.82 24.98 2.66
C HIS A 63 3.48 23.55 2.22
N LEU A 64 3.89 22.55 3.00
CA LEU A 64 3.54 21.14 2.74
C LEU A 64 2.04 20.91 2.88
N ALA A 65 1.39 21.50 3.88
CA ALA A 65 -0.06 21.40 4.06
C ALA A 65 -0.82 22.06 2.90
N TYR A 66 -0.37 23.24 2.45
CA TYR A 66 -0.92 23.91 1.27
C TYR A 66 -0.79 23.05 0.01
N ILE A 67 0.40 22.49 -0.25
CA ILE A 67 0.63 21.60 -1.40
C ILE A 67 -0.29 20.38 -1.32
N SER A 68 -0.41 19.74 -0.15
CA SER A 68 -1.32 18.60 0.04
C SER A 68 -2.77 18.96 -0.29
N ALA A 69 -3.27 20.13 0.16
CA ALA A 69 -4.63 20.56 -0.15
C ALA A 69 -4.85 20.78 -1.66
N VAL A 70 -3.89 21.43 -2.34
CA VAL A 70 -3.97 21.64 -3.80
C VAL A 70 -3.92 20.31 -4.56
N CYS A 71 -3.11 19.36 -4.08
CA CYS A 71 -3.09 18.00 -4.63
C CYS A 71 -4.45 17.32 -4.44
N GLU A 72 -5.07 17.43 -3.26
CA GLU A 72 -6.39 16.84 -3.01
C GLU A 72 -7.47 17.40 -3.96
N ASP A 73 -7.50 18.72 -4.18
CA ASP A 73 -8.40 19.36 -5.14
C ASP A 73 -8.19 18.85 -6.57
N TYR A 74 -6.92 18.71 -6.98
CA TYR A 74 -6.56 18.18 -8.31
C TYR A 74 -7.04 16.75 -8.49
N TYR A 75 -6.72 15.85 -7.56
CA TYR A 75 -7.07 14.43 -7.68
C TYR A 75 -8.56 14.16 -7.48
N CYS A 76 -9.29 15.04 -6.78
CA CYS A 76 -10.75 15.00 -6.72
C CYS A 76 -11.40 15.47 -8.03
N SER A 77 -10.73 16.33 -8.80
CA SER A 77 -11.31 16.96 -9.99
C SER A 77 -10.95 16.26 -11.31
N VAL A 78 -9.86 15.50 -11.33
CA VAL A 78 -9.39 14.79 -12.53
C VAL A 78 -9.89 13.35 -12.53
N PRO A 79 -10.44 12.85 -13.65
CA PRO A 79 -10.87 11.47 -13.71
C PRO A 79 -9.69 10.49 -13.63
N PRO A 80 -9.84 9.39 -12.88
CA PRO A 80 -8.71 8.58 -12.42
C PRO A 80 -8.04 7.65 -13.43
N PHE A 81 -8.58 7.55 -14.64
CA PHE A 81 -7.96 6.83 -15.75
C PHE A 81 -6.78 7.59 -16.40
N GLN A 82 -6.42 8.75 -15.83
CA GLN A 82 -5.27 9.54 -16.26
C GLN A 82 -4.07 9.45 -15.32
N PHE A 83 -4.20 8.74 -14.19
CA PHE A 83 -3.14 8.67 -13.19
C PHE A 83 -2.18 7.50 -13.45
N ASP A 84 -0.89 7.77 -13.27
CA ASP A 84 0.14 6.73 -13.26
C ASP A 84 0.22 6.00 -11.90
N GLU A 85 1.00 4.91 -11.84
CA GLU A 85 1.15 4.10 -10.62
C GLU A 85 1.67 4.90 -9.42
N ASN A 86 2.53 5.90 -9.64
CA ASN A 86 3.10 6.72 -8.57
C ASN A 86 2.07 7.72 -8.05
N GLU A 87 1.25 8.28 -8.94
CA GLU A 87 0.13 9.16 -8.56
C GLU A 87 -0.91 8.40 -7.75
N ILE A 88 -1.21 7.15 -8.14
CA ILE A 88 -2.07 6.25 -7.36
C ILE A 88 -1.48 6.00 -5.97
N GLU A 89 -0.19 5.66 -5.89
CA GLU A 89 0.53 5.43 -4.63
C GLU A 89 0.51 6.68 -3.73
N HIS A 90 0.68 7.86 -4.33
CA HIS A 90 0.61 9.15 -3.66
C HIS A 90 -0.78 9.40 -3.06
N ILE A 91 -1.85 9.17 -3.82
CA ILE A 91 -3.23 9.38 -3.35
C ILE A 91 -3.53 8.52 -2.13
N PHE A 92 -3.16 7.24 -2.16
CA PHE A 92 -3.38 6.33 -1.03
C PHE A 92 -2.53 6.65 0.21
N ARG A 93 -1.35 7.26 0.03
CA ARG A 93 -0.46 7.60 1.16
C ARG A 93 -0.78 8.92 1.84
N TYR A 94 -1.19 9.93 1.07
CA TYR A 94 -1.20 11.31 1.55
C TYR A 94 -2.59 11.95 1.58
N HIS A 95 -3.57 11.42 0.85
CA HIS A 95 -4.92 11.99 0.78
C HIS A 95 -5.95 11.18 1.56
N SER A 96 -7.07 11.83 1.83
CA SER A 96 -8.14 11.30 2.67
C SER A 96 -8.87 10.11 2.02
N ARG A 97 -9.79 9.51 2.80
CA ARG A 97 -10.67 8.42 2.36
C ARG A 97 -11.49 8.81 1.12
N GLU A 98 -11.78 10.09 0.92
CA GLU A 98 -12.63 10.55 -0.16
C GLU A 98 -11.93 10.49 -1.53
N ALA A 99 -10.71 11.02 -1.64
CA ALA A 99 -9.93 10.95 -2.88
C ALA A 99 -9.62 9.49 -3.28
N SER A 100 -9.24 8.67 -2.30
CA SER A 100 -9.00 7.24 -2.52
C SER A 100 -10.28 6.46 -2.89
N GLN A 101 -11.44 6.79 -2.33
CA GLN A 101 -12.72 6.20 -2.73
C GLN A 101 -13.16 6.61 -4.13
N ASN A 102 -12.93 7.86 -4.52
CA ASN A 102 -13.27 8.33 -5.87
C ASN A 102 -12.43 7.60 -6.92
N LEU A 103 -11.15 7.38 -6.64
CA LEU A 103 -10.26 6.55 -7.46
C LEU A 103 -10.80 5.11 -7.59
N LEU A 104 -11.16 4.46 -6.47
CA LEU A 104 -11.70 3.10 -6.47
C LEU A 104 -13.03 2.99 -7.23
N ARG A 105 -13.98 3.89 -6.99
CA ARG A 105 -15.29 3.88 -7.68
C ARG A 105 -15.15 3.97 -9.19
N ALA A 106 -14.23 4.80 -9.66
CA ALA A 106 -14.04 4.93 -11.09
C ALA A 106 -13.38 3.70 -11.74
N PHE A 107 -12.55 2.94 -11.00
CA PHE A 107 -12.08 1.64 -11.46
C PHE A 107 -13.24 0.63 -11.56
N GLU A 108 -14.13 0.59 -10.55
CA GLU A 108 -15.33 -0.26 -10.59
C GLU A 108 -16.28 0.10 -11.75
N ASP A 109 -16.41 1.39 -12.07
CA ASP A 109 -17.29 1.85 -13.15
C ASP A 109 -16.74 1.54 -14.55
N GLU A 110 -15.42 1.52 -14.72
CA GLU A 110 -14.79 1.03 -15.96
C GLU A 110 -14.90 -0.49 -16.09
N GLU A 111 -14.77 -1.25 -14.99
CA GLU A 111 -14.99 -2.69 -15.01
C GLU A 111 -16.43 -3.05 -15.43
N LYS A 112 -17.43 -2.32 -14.91
CA LYS A 112 -18.84 -2.46 -15.30
C LYS A 112 -19.11 -2.11 -16.76
N LYS A 113 -18.35 -1.19 -17.37
CA LYS A 113 -18.45 -0.86 -18.80
C LYS A 113 -17.77 -1.89 -19.70
N ASN A 114 -16.74 -2.57 -19.21
CA ASN A 114 -16.02 -3.61 -19.95
C ASN A 114 -16.64 -5.02 -19.76
N ALA A 115 -17.67 -5.15 -18.92
CA ALA A 115 -18.46 -6.37 -18.82
C ALA A 115 -19.12 -6.74 -20.17
N PRO A 116 -19.25 -8.03 -20.53
CA PRO A 116 -19.84 -8.43 -21.81
C PRO A 116 -21.28 -7.92 -21.91
N ILE A 117 -21.51 -6.99 -22.83
CA ILE A 117 -22.85 -6.50 -23.17
C ILE A 117 -23.66 -7.68 -23.71
N VAL A 118 -24.47 -8.32 -22.87
CA VAL A 118 -25.61 -9.12 -23.35
C VAL A 118 -26.60 -8.13 -23.96
N LYS A 119 -26.46 -7.89 -25.27
CA LYS A 119 -27.41 -7.09 -26.05
C LYS A 119 -28.77 -7.79 -26.01
N LYS A 120 -29.70 -7.30 -25.19
CA LYS A 120 -31.13 -7.50 -25.43
C LYS A 120 -31.51 -6.61 -26.61
N GLN A 121 -31.60 -7.24 -27.77
CA GLN A 121 -32.05 -6.63 -29.01
C GLN A 121 -33.51 -6.18 -28.84
N ASN A 122 -33.75 -4.87 -28.94
CA ASN A 122 -35.06 -4.34 -29.34
C ASN A 122 -34.84 -3.16 -30.27
N VAL A 123 -35.62 -3.15 -31.35
CA VAL A 123 -35.42 -2.37 -32.58
C VAL A 123 -36.07 -1.00 -32.48
N SER A 124 -35.50 -0.04 -33.22
CA SER A 124 -36.02 1.27 -33.70
C SER A 124 -35.27 2.45 -33.07
N GLY A 125 -34.61 3.37 -33.78
CA GLY A 125 -34.39 3.63 -35.19
C GLY A 125 -33.67 4.98 -35.31
N VAL A 126 -32.91 5.17 -36.39
CA VAL A 126 -32.42 6.44 -36.97
C VAL A 126 -31.10 7.06 -36.42
N GLU A 127 -30.09 6.99 -37.33
CA GLU A 127 -28.96 7.91 -37.63
C GLU A 127 -27.55 7.75 -37.02
N LYS A 128 -26.57 7.82 -37.96
CA LYS A 128 -25.08 7.70 -37.92
C LYS A 128 -24.46 9.13 -37.84
N PRO A 129 -23.12 9.41 -37.73
CA PRO A 129 -21.95 8.72 -38.37
C PRO A 129 -20.74 8.41 -37.42
N GLU A 130 -20.01 7.30 -37.65
CA GLU A 130 -18.59 7.16 -38.12
C GLU A 130 -17.51 7.90 -37.30
N ARG A 131 -16.37 7.34 -36.86
CA ARG A 131 -15.30 6.50 -37.50
C ARG A 131 -14.29 6.22 -36.35
N HIS A 132 -13.59 5.10 -36.14
CA HIS A 132 -12.65 4.34 -36.97
C HIS A 132 -12.34 2.97 -36.33
N LYS A 133 -11.79 2.07 -37.15
CA LYS A 133 -11.75 0.62 -37.07
C LYS A 133 -10.32 0.12 -36.80
N ILE A 134 -10.10 -0.80 -35.87
CA ILE A 134 -9.00 -1.80 -35.97
C ILE A 134 -9.52 -3.16 -35.49
N THR A 135 -9.29 -4.16 -36.33
CA THR A 135 -9.70 -5.57 -36.28
C THR A 135 -8.56 -6.44 -35.72
N PHE A 136 -8.88 -7.66 -35.30
CA PHE A 136 -8.10 -8.92 -35.13
C PHE A 136 -8.32 -9.45 -33.70
N SER A 137 -8.76 -10.68 -33.41
CA SER A 137 -9.22 -11.85 -34.17
C SER A 137 -9.71 -12.85 -33.11
N GLU A 138 -10.86 -13.50 -33.33
CA GLU A 138 -11.36 -14.63 -32.52
C GLU A 138 -10.42 -15.85 -32.70
N PRO A 139 -10.38 -16.80 -31.73
CA PRO A 139 -11.19 -18.00 -31.97
C PRO A 139 -11.80 -18.66 -30.72
N THR A 140 -13.07 -19.04 -30.91
CA THR A 140 -13.66 -20.35 -30.58
C THR A 140 -14.18 -20.57 -29.16
N ALA A 141 -15.51 -20.50 -29.09
CA ALA A 141 -16.39 -20.88 -27.99
C ALA A 141 -16.28 -22.35 -27.55
N VAL A 142 -16.39 -22.58 -26.24
CA VAL A 142 -16.91 -23.81 -25.64
C VAL A 142 -17.81 -23.44 -24.45
N ILE A 143 -19.13 -23.53 -24.66
CA ILE A 143 -20.26 -23.86 -23.75
C ILE A 143 -20.40 -23.08 -22.40
N PRO A 144 -21.57 -22.45 -22.11
CA PRO A 144 -21.81 -21.74 -20.86
C PRO A 144 -22.20 -22.71 -19.72
N ALA A 145 -21.30 -22.88 -18.76
CA ALA A 145 -21.65 -23.36 -17.43
C ALA A 145 -21.93 -22.16 -16.51
N GLN A 146 -23.01 -22.27 -15.73
CA GLN A 146 -23.56 -21.28 -14.81
C GLN A 146 -22.49 -20.50 -14.00
N PRO A 147 -22.56 -19.16 -13.85
CA PRO A 147 -21.59 -18.43 -13.05
C PRO A 147 -21.93 -18.59 -11.56
N SER A 148 -21.37 -19.61 -10.92
CA SER A 148 -20.99 -19.48 -9.51
C SER A 148 -19.81 -18.50 -9.48
N VAL A 149 -20.04 -17.27 -9.05
CA VAL A 149 -19.02 -16.22 -9.00
C VAL A 149 -18.03 -16.55 -7.88
N SER A 150 -17.08 -17.43 -8.18
CA SER A 150 -15.88 -17.65 -7.38
C SER A 150 -14.75 -16.85 -8.03
N GLU A 151 -14.35 -15.74 -7.41
CA GLU A 151 -13.16 -15.00 -7.80
C GLU A 151 -11.94 -15.70 -7.22
N GLU A 152 -10.96 -16.03 -8.07
CA GLU A 152 -9.68 -16.60 -7.66
C GLU A 152 -8.62 -15.49 -7.65
N ILE A 153 -8.01 -15.25 -6.49
CA ILE A 153 -6.96 -14.25 -6.33
C ILE A 153 -5.62 -14.98 -6.23
N LEU A 154 -4.68 -14.63 -7.11
CA LEU A 154 -3.31 -15.15 -7.11
C LEU A 154 -2.35 -14.09 -6.59
N ILE A 155 -1.54 -14.43 -5.61
CA ILE A 155 -0.55 -13.53 -4.99
C ILE A 155 0.80 -14.22 -4.94
N ASP A 156 1.78 -13.68 -5.66
CA ASP A 156 3.16 -14.15 -5.60
C ASP A 156 3.89 -13.50 -4.42
N VAL A 157 4.44 -14.35 -3.55
CA VAL A 157 5.16 -13.91 -2.35
C VAL A 157 6.51 -14.59 -2.24
N SER A 158 7.44 -13.93 -1.55
CA SER A 158 8.71 -14.57 -1.17
C SER A 158 8.47 -15.72 -0.18
N PRO A 159 9.40 -16.67 -0.04
CA PRO A 159 9.28 -17.71 0.98
C PRO A 159 9.23 -17.10 2.39
N GLY A 160 8.26 -17.51 3.21
CA GLY A 160 8.04 -16.90 4.52
C GLY A 160 6.71 -17.28 5.16
N SER A 161 6.48 -16.77 6.37
CA SER A 161 5.20 -16.94 7.09
C SER A 161 4.36 -15.67 6.96
N TYR A 162 3.14 -15.83 6.46
CA TYR A 162 2.20 -14.75 6.12
C TYR A 162 0.89 -14.94 6.89
N ILE A 163 0.27 -13.83 7.27
CA ILE A 163 -1.08 -13.82 7.82
C ILE A 163 -1.98 -13.21 6.76
N ILE A 164 -2.96 -13.98 6.30
CA ILE A 164 -3.92 -13.58 5.29
C ILE A 164 -5.24 -13.29 5.99
N ASN A 165 -5.68 -12.04 5.91
CA ASN A 165 -6.93 -11.60 6.50
C ASN A 165 -7.96 -11.38 5.38
N THR A 166 -9.12 -11.99 5.53
CA THR A 166 -10.24 -11.84 4.60
C THR A 166 -11.43 -11.28 5.36
N THR A 167 -12.07 -10.26 4.81
CA THR A 167 -13.25 -9.61 5.38
C THR A 167 -14.36 -9.53 4.34
N SER A 168 -15.60 -9.87 4.72
CA SER A 168 -16.76 -9.63 3.86
C SER A 168 -17.07 -8.13 3.75
N TYR A 169 -17.80 -7.73 2.70
CA TYR A 169 -18.17 -6.33 2.45
C TYR A 169 -18.96 -5.69 3.60
N ASP A 170 -19.83 -6.46 4.24
CA ASP A 170 -20.62 -6.02 5.40
C ASP A 170 -19.86 -6.18 6.74
N ASP A 171 -18.57 -6.52 6.68
CA ASP A 171 -17.69 -6.70 7.82
C ASP A 171 -18.14 -7.81 8.81
N THR A 172 -19.11 -8.64 8.41
CA THR A 172 -19.71 -9.70 9.25
C THR A 172 -18.83 -10.94 9.36
N ILE A 173 -18.05 -11.24 8.33
CA ILE A 173 -17.13 -12.38 8.29
C ILE A 173 -15.71 -11.83 8.29
N LYS A 174 -14.92 -12.22 9.29
CA LYS A 174 -13.48 -11.91 9.38
C LYS A 174 -12.73 -13.21 9.64
N GLU A 175 -11.86 -13.59 8.71
CA GLU A 175 -11.09 -14.82 8.80
C GLU A 175 -9.60 -14.51 8.65
N ALA A 176 -8.76 -15.12 9.49
CA ALA A 176 -7.32 -14.91 9.49
C ALA A 176 -6.60 -16.26 9.39
N HIS A 177 -5.81 -16.45 8.34
CA HIS A 177 -5.05 -17.67 8.10
C HIS A 177 -3.55 -17.41 8.15
N LEU A 178 -2.85 -18.12 9.05
CA LEU A 178 -1.40 -18.16 9.08
C LEU A 178 -0.90 -19.22 8.09
N VAL A 179 -0.20 -18.78 7.05
CA VAL A 179 0.34 -19.65 6.00
C VAL A 179 1.86 -19.57 5.97
N ASN A 180 2.52 -20.71 5.85
CA ASN A 180 3.95 -20.79 5.62
C ASN A 180 4.23 -21.20 4.17
N VAL A 181 4.74 -20.27 3.36
CA VAL A 181 5.05 -20.47 1.95
C VAL A 181 6.51 -20.90 1.79
N GLN A 182 6.73 -22.07 1.19
CA GLN A 182 8.05 -22.60 0.90
C GLN A 182 8.48 -22.24 -0.54
N PRO A 183 9.78 -22.19 -0.85
CA PRO A 183 10.25 -21.89 -2.20
C PRO A 183 9.66 -22.86 -3.24
N GLY A 184 9.06 -22.33 -4.30
CA GLY A 184 8.48 -23.11 -5.39
C GLY A 184 7.17 -23.84 -5.05
N LYS A 185 6.53 -23.54 -3.91
CA LYS A 185 5.23 -24.10 -3.54
C LYS A 185 4.14 -23.04 -3.55
N SER A 186 2.96 -23.42 -4.03
CA SER A 186 1.72 -22.65 -3.89
C SER A 186 0.88 -23.21 -2.74
N VAL A 187 0.12 -22.33 -2.08
CA VAL A 187 -0.88 -22.70 -1.07
C VAL A 187 -2.22 -22.18 -1.55
N ASN A 188 -3.18 -23.08 -1.75
CA ASN A 188 -4.54 -22.70 -2.12
C ASN A 188 -5.36 -22.52 -0.84
N LEU A 189 -6.03 -21.38 -0.72
CA LEU A 189 -6.96 -21.08 0.37
C LEU A 189 -8.34 -20.80 -0.23
N VAL A 190 -9.37 -21.31 0.44
CA VAL A 190 -10.77 -21.11 0.05
C VAL A 190 -11.50 -20.44 1.20
N PHE A 191 -12.08 -19.28 0.93
CA PHE A 191 -12.85 -18.51 1.90
C PHE A 191 -14.32 -18.56 1.51
N ASN A 192 -15.17 -19.03 2.41
CA ASN A 192 -16.62 -19.10 2.19
C ASN A 192 -17.28 -17.83 2.73
N LEU A 193 -17.31 -16.78 1.92
CA LEU A 193 -17.99 -15.53 2.28
C LEU A 193 -19.48 -15.68 1.98
N SER A 194 -20.30 -16.02 2.98
CA SER A 194 -21.75 -16.06 2.79
C SER A 194 -22.30 -14.64 2.65
N PRO A 195 -23.04 -14.31 1.57
CA PRO A 195 -23.71 -13.03 1.48
C PRO A 195 -24.78 -12.95 2.57
N SER A 196 -24.77 -11.87 3.36
CA SER A 196 -25.85 -11.54 4.28
C SER A 196 -27.18 -11.56 3.52
N LYS A 197 -28.11 -12.43 3.95
CA LYS A 197 -29.50 -12.40 3.50
C LYS A 197 -30.10 -11.11 4.07
N GLY A 198 -30.19 -10.07 3.23
CA GLY A 198 -31.03 -8.92 3.52
C GLY A 198 -32.48 -9.39 3.74
N ASN A 199 -33.04 -9.04 4.90
CA ASN A 199 -34.48 -9.05 5.15
C ASN A 199 -35.10 -7.76 4.59
#